data_AF-A0A432WG98-F1
#
_entry.id   AF-A0A432WG98-F1
#
_cell.length_a   1.000
_cell.length_b   1.000
_cell.length_c   1.000
_cell.angle_alpha   90.00
_cell.angle_beta   90.00
_cell.angle_gamma   90.00
#
_symmetry.space_group_name_H-M   'P 1'
#
loop_
_entity.id
_entity.type
_entity.pdbx_description
1 polymer ?
#
loop_
_entity_poly.entity_id
_entity_poly.type
_entity_poly.pdbx_seq_one_letter_code
_entity_poly.pdbx_strand_id
1 'polypeptide(L)'
;MAEFSWPVRVYYEDTDAGGIVYYANYLKFCERARTEWLRALGVEQDIWLREGIGFVVRHVALDLRAPALFNDTLRVTVVPSRIRKASIECRQEIYNAAGTLLCVADVKAACVHLNTMKPVAIPGPIIEVIGRGS
;
A
#
# COMPACT_ATOMS: atom_id res chain seq x y z
N MET A 1 1.18 18.06 -6.72
CA MET A 1 1.87 17.60 -5.49
C MET A 1 2.82 16.48 -5.86
N ALA A 2 3.91 16.30 -5.13
CA ALA A 2 4.83 15.19 -5.38
C ALA A 2 4.15 13.87 -4.99
N GLU A 3 4.27 12.86 -5.84
CA GLU A 3 3.83 11.48 -5.57
C GLU A 3 4.55 10.95 -4.32
N PHE A 4 3.82 10.35 -3.36
CA PHE A 4 4.47 9.68 -2.23
C PHE A 4 5.20 8.43 -2.71
N SER A 5 6.43 8.24 -2.24
CA SER A 5 7.22 7.06 -2.57
C SER A 5 7.96 6.52 -1.37
N TRP A 6 7.96 5.19 -1.22
CA TRP A 6 8.61 4.48 -0.13
C TRP A 6 9.77 3.61 -0.65
N PRO A 7 10.99 3.73 -0.10
CA PRO A 7 12.10 2.88 -0.48
C PRO A 7 11.96 1.48 0.13
N VAL A 8 12.22 0.45 -0.67
CA VAL A 8 12.23 -0.96 -0.23
C VAL A 8 13.51 -1.64 -0.71
N ARG A 9 14.16 -2.39 0.19
CA ARG A 9 15.26 -3.30 -0.16
C ARG A 9 14.69 -4.70 -0.35
N VAL A 10 15.10 -5.38 -1.42
CA VAL A 10 14.83 -6.80 -1.62
C VAL A 10 15.86 -7.63 -0.85
N TYR A 11 15.38 -8.50 0.04
CA TYR A 11 16.20 -9.44 0.82
C TYR A 11 16.04 -10.87 0.34
N TYR A 12 16.88 -11.78 0.85
CA TYR A 12 16.80 -13.22 0.51
C TYR A 12 15.40 -13.81 0.76
N GLU A 13 14.75 -13.42 1.86
CA GLU A 13 13.39 -13.87 2.20
C GLU A 13 12.30 -13.41 1.22
N ASP A 14 12.60 -12.40 0.40
CA ASP A 14 11.67 -11.92 -0.62
C ASP A 14 11.72 -12.77 -1.90
N THR A 15 12.76 -13.58 -2.08
CA THR A 15 13.02 -14.35 -3.30
C THR A 15 12.53 -15.79 -3.24
N ASP A 16 12.32 -16.42 -4.39
CA ASP A 16 11.96 -17.85 -4.51
C ASP A 16 13.00 -18.65 -5.32
N ALA A 17 12.69 -19.93 -5.58
CA ALA A 17 13.55 -20.83 -6.34
C ALA A 17 13.83 -20.37 -7.79
N GLY A 18 13.06 -19.42 -8.32
CA GLY A 18 13.28 -18.77 -9.61
C GLY A 18 14.37 -17.69 -9.58
N GLY A 19 14.93 -17.37 -8.40
CA GLY A 19 15.97 -16.35 -8.26
C GLY A 19 15.46 -14.90 -8.37
N ILE A 20 14.14 -14.73 -8.34
CA ILE A 20 13.46 -13.43 -8.40
C ILE A 20 12.55 -13.26 -7.18
N VAL A 21 12.04 -12.06 -6.95
CA VAL A 21 11.04 -11.82 -5.91
C VAL A 21 9.78 -12.66 -6.15
N TYR A 22 9.38 -13.43 -5.14
CA TYR A 22 8.13 -14.19 -5.15
C TYR A 22 6.94 -13.25 -5.33
N TYR A 23 6.04 -13.55 -6.26
CA TYR A 23 4.97 -12.64 -6.69
C TYR A 23 4.13 -12.06 -5.53
N ALA A 24 3.88 -12.84 -4.47
CA ALA A 24 3.09 -12.38 -3.32
C ALA A 24 3.83 -11.35 -2.47
N ASN A 25 5.17 -11.31 -2.50
CA ASN A 25 5.97 -10.35 -1.71
C ASN A 25 5.83 -8.91 -2.22
N TYR A 26 5.43 -8.70 -3.48
CA TYR A 26 5.03 -7.37 -3.97
C TYR A 26 3.85 -6.79 -3.15
N LEU A 27 2.95 -7.63 -2.62
CA LEU A 27 1.87 -7.17 -1.73
C LEU A 27 2.40 -6.62 -0.42
N LYS A 28 3.46 -7.23 0.13
CA LYS A 28 4.13 -6.74 1.35
C LYS A 28 4.77 -5.37 1.10
N PHE A 29 5.42 -5.21 -0.06
CA PHE A 29 6.01 -3.93 -0.45
C PHE A 29 4.95 -2.84 -0.60
N CYS A 30 3.83 -3.15 -1.25
CA CYS A 30 2.69 -2.26 -1.37
C CYS A 30 2.07 -1.90 -0.02
N GLU A 31 1.93 -2.87 0.89
CA GLU A 31 1.40 -2.63 2.24
C GLU A 31 2.29 -1.71 3.06
N ARG A 32 3.61 -1.98 3.12
CA ARG A 32 4.59 -1.10 3.77
C ARG A 32 4.48 0.34 3.25
N ALA A 33 4.40 0.53 1.93
CA ALA A 33 4.27 1.85 1.34
C ALA A 33 2.96 2.55 1.72
N ARG A 34 1.81 1.85 1.77
CA ARG A 34 0.54 2.46 2.23
C ARG A 34 0.57 2.81 3.72
N THR A 35 1.19 1.97 4.53
CA THR A 35 1.38 2.23 5.96
C THR A 35 2.20 3.50 6.17
N GLU A 36 3.32 3.63 5.47
CA GLU A 36 4.20 4.80 5.58
C GLU A 36 3.63 6.05 4.92
N TRP A 37 2.79 5.90 3.88
CA TRP A 37 2.02 6.99 3.32
C TRP A 37 1.04 7.59 4.33
N LEU A 38 0.26 6.74 5.02
CA LEU A 38 -0.62 7.20 6.10
C LEU A 38 0.17 7.85 7.24
N ARG A 39 1.31 7.25 7.64
CA ARG A 39 2.22 7.81 8.64
C ARG A 39 2.70 9.22 8.25
N ALA A 40 3.12 9.41 7.01
CA ALA A 40 3.59 10.70 6.50
C ALA A 40 2.48 11.77 6.48
N LEU A 41 1.21 11.36 6.45
CA LEU A 41 0.04 12.22 6.59
C LEU A 41 -0.38 12.45 8.04
N GLY A 42 0.38 11.94 9.03
CA GLY A 42 0.07 12.05 10.46
C GLY A 42 -0.96 11.03 10.94
N VAL A 43 -1.23 9.97 10.17
CA VAL A 43 -2.16 8.89 10.54
C VAL A 43 -1.36 7.69 11.03
N GLU A 44 -1.26 7.54 12.34
CA GLU A 44 -0.79 6.31 12.98
C GLU A 44 -1.95 5.31 13.08
N GLN A 45 -1.81 4.16 12.43
CA GLN A 45 -2.89 3.18 12.34
C GLN A 45 -3.20 2.50 13.68
N ASP A 46 -2.20 2.35 14.57
CA ASP A 46 -2.38 1.70 15.86
C ASP A 46 -3.36 2.45 16.78
N ILE A 47 -3.48 3.77 16.62
CA ILE A 47 -4.48 4.60 17.31
C ILE A 47 -5.89 4.11 16.94
N TRP A 48 -6.19 3.98 15.64
CA TRP A 48 -7.49 3.56 15.16
C TRP A 48 -7.77 2.08 15.45
N LEU A 49 -6.74 1.24 15.42
CA LEU A 49 -6.87 -0.17 15.81
C LEU A 49 -7.34 -0.31 17.27
N ARG A 50 -6.87 0.55 18.18
CA ARG A 50 -7.35 0.58 19.59
C ARG A 50 -8.81 0.98 19.71
N GLU A 51 -9.30 1.80 18.78
CA GLU A 51 -10.73 2.15 18.66
C GLU A 51 -11.55 1.06 17.94
N GLY A 52 -10.92 -0.06 17.58
CA GLY A 52 -11.57 -1.15 16.87
C GLY A 52 -11.82 -0.85 15.39
N ILE A 53 -11.18 0.17 14.81
CA ILE A 53 -11.32 0.56 13.42
C ILE A 53 -10.07 0.16 12.64
N GLY A 54 -10.24 -0.50 11.50
CA GLY A 54 -9.10 -0.88 10.66
C GLY A 54 -9.44 -0.98 9.19
N PHE A 55 -8.39 -0.99 8.37
CA PHE A 55 -8.50 -1.23 6.94
C PHE A 55 -8.25 -2.70 6.61
N VAL A 56 -9.17 -3.29 5.86
CA VAL A 56 -9.05 -4.67 5.36
C VAL A 56 -9.06 -4.66 3.84
N VAL A 57 -8.07 -5.29 3.24
CA VAL A 57 -7.97 -5.43 1.79
C VAL A 57 -9.14 -6.28 1.27
N ARG A 58 -9.93 -5.71 0.35
CA ARG A 58 -11.09 -6.36 -0.29
C ARG A 58 -10.80 -6.83 -1.71
N HIS A 59 -9.90 -6.15 -2.40
CA HIS A 59 -9.51 -6.49 -3.76
C HIS A 59 -8.07 -6.05 -4.01
N VAL A 60 -7.32 -6.87 -4.72
CA VAL A 60 -6.02 -6.50 -5.28
C VAL A 60 -5.94 -7.03 -6.70
N ALA A 61 -5.52 -6.17 -7.63
CA ALA A 61 -5.00 -6.59 -8.93
C ALA A 61 -3.51 -6.25 -9.00
N LEU A 62 -2.70 -7.23 -9.43
CA LEU A 62 -1.27 -7.04 -9.68
C LEU A 62 -0.98 -7.30 -11.16
N ASP A 63 -0.27 -6.37 -11.78
CA ASP A 63 0.34 -6.52 -13.11
C ASP A 63 1.87 -6.58 -12.91
N LEU A 64 2.47 -7.74 -13.17
CA LEU A 64 3.90 -8.02 -12.97
C LEU A 64 4.61 -7.90 -14.32
N ARG A 65 5.31 -6.78 -14.54
CA ARG A 65 5.90 -6.39 -15.84
C ARG A 65 7.36 -6.78 -15.97
N ALA A 66 8.11 -6.75 -14.87
CA ALA A 66 9.51 -7.15 -14.83
C ALA A 66 9.85 -7.67 -13.42
N PRO A 67 10.79 -8.62 -13.30
CA PRO A 67 11.18 -9.15 -12.01
C PRO A 67 12.08 -8.17 -11.24
N ALA A 68 11.90 -8.12 -9.91
CA ALA A 68 12.90 -7.63 -8.98
C ALA A 68 13.84 -8.77 -8.56
N LEU A 69 15.10 -8.42 -8.31
CA LEU A 69 16.17 -9.34 -7.93
C LEU A 69 16.64 -9.07 -6.49
N PHE A 70 17.32 -10.06 -5.92
CA PHE A 70 18.03 -9.87 -4.65
C PHE A 70 18.95 -8.63 -4.73
N ASN A 71 18.98 -7.85 -3.66
CA ASN A 71 19.69 -6.56 -3.59
C ASN A 71 19.16 -5.45 -4.50
N ASP A 72 17.99 -5.57 -5.13
CA ASP A 72 17.38 -4.41 -5.76
C ASP A 72 16.95 -3.36 -4.72
N THR A 73 17.14 -2.09 -5.09
CA THR A 73 16.52 -0.95 -4.38
C THR A 73 15.27 -0.58 -5.16
N LEU A 74 14.12 -0.71 -4.51
CA LEU A 74 12.83 -0.44 -5.10
C LEU A 74 12.27 0.89 -4.58
N ARG A 75 11.53 1.58 -5.45
CA ARG A 75 10.67 2.71 -5.10
C ARG A 75 9.22 2.28 -5.30
N VAL A 76 8.45 2.26 -4.22
CA VAL A 76 7.03 1.89 -4.23
C VAL A 76 6.20 3.16 -4.06
N THR A 77 5.39 3.51 -5.04
CA THR A 77 4.55 4.72 -4.98
C THR A 77 3.17 4.44 -4.42
N VAL A 78 2.50 5.49 -3.93
CA VAL A 78 1.11 5.42 -3.47
C VAL A 78 0.33 6.61 -3.98
N VAL A 79 -0.72 6.33 -4.76
CA VAL A 79 -1.66 7.34 -5.24
C VAL A 79 -3.09 6.90 -4.88
N PRO A 80 -3.82 7.63 -4.01
CA PRO A 80 -5.24 7.36 -3.79
C PRO A 80 -6.00 7.65 -5.08
N SER A 81 -6.60 6.63 -5.68
CA SER A 81 -7.34 6.75 -6.94
C SER A 81 -8.83 7.00 -6.71
N ARG A 82 -9.37 6.53 -5.57
CA ARG A 82 -10.77 6.75 -5.21
C ARG A 82 -11.01 6.62 -3.72
N ILE A 83 -11.71 7.60 -3.14
CA ILE A 83 -12.14 7.57 -1.73
C ILE A 83 -13.66 7.54 -1.70
N ARG A 84 -14.23 6.62 -0.92
CA ARG A 84 -15.66 6.53 -0.63
C ARG A 84 -15.87 6.53 0.88
N LYS A 85 -17.13 6.62 1.31
CA LYS A 85 -17.51 6.67 2.73
C LYS A 85 -16.83 5.61 3.61
N ALA A 86 -16.69 4.37 3.13
CA ALA A 86 -16.18 3.24 3.90
C ALA A 86 -15.07 2.46 3.17
N SER A 87 -14.44 3.05 2.14
CA SER A 87 -13.39 2.37 1.38
C SER A 87 -12.46 3.34 0.67
N ILE A 88 -11.21 2.91 0.49
CA ILE A 88 -10.20 3.60 -0.32
C ILE A 88 -9.64 2.66 -1.38
N GLU A 89 -9.43 3.19 -2.57
CA GLU A 89 -8.72 2.55 -3.67
C GLU A 89 -7.40 3.31 -3.86
N CYS A 90 -6.29 2.58 -3.90
CA CYS A 90 -4.95 3.11 -4.12
C CYS A 90 -4.33 2.41 -5.33
N ARG A 91 -3.75 3.19 -6.23
CA ARG A 91 -2.83 2.72 -7.26
C ARG A 91 -1.41 2.84 -6.74
N GLN A 92 -0.61 1.80 -6.94
CA GLN A 92 0.78 1.75 -6.52
C GLN A 92 1.64 1.22 -7.65
N GLU A 93 2.79 1.84 -7.84
CA GLU A 93 3.73 1.44 -8.88
C GLU A 93 5.10 1.17 -8.25
N ILE A 94 5.73 0.08 -8.67
CA ILE A 94 7.01 -0.38 -8.13
C ILE A 94 8.07 -0.24 -9.21
N TYR A 95 9.09 0.56 -8.92
CA TYR A 95 10.21 0.85 -9.81
C TYR A 95 11.52 0.33 -9.24
N ASN A 96 12.43 -0.15 -10.08
CA ASN A 96 13.83 -0.35 -9.65
C ASN A 96 14.63 0.97 -9.68
N ALA A 97 15.91 0.89 -9.31
CA ALA A 97 16.83 2.03 -9.32
C ALA A 97 17.05 2.64 -10.71
N ALA A 98 16.91 1.85 -11.78
CA ALA A 98 17.01 2.32 -13.17
C ALA A 98 15.73 2.99 -13.68
N GLY A 99 14.66 3.04 -12.88
CA GLY A 99 13.37 3.58 -13.28
C GLY A 99 12.51 2.63 -14.11
N THR A 100 12.89 1.35 -14.21
CA THR A 100 12.05 0.33 -14.85
C THR A 100 10.82 0.04 -13.98
N LEU A 101 9.63 0.10 -14.57
CA LEU A 101 8.39 -0.29 -13.92
C LEU A 101 8.32 -1.82 -13.81
N LEU A 102 8.32 -2.33 -12.59
CA LEU A 102 8.30 -3.76 -12.27
C LEU A 102 6.89 -4.28 -12.03
N CYS A 103 6.07 -3.50 -11.32
CA CYS A 103 4.73 -3.91 -10.94
C CYS A 103 3.78 -2.72 -10.81
N VAL A 104 2.53 -2.91 -11.24
CA VAL A 104 1.40 -2.03 -10.93
C VAL A 104 0.43 -2.79 -10.03
N ALA A 105 -0.01 -2.15 -8.95
CA ALA A 105 -0.97 -2.70 -8.00
C ALA A 105 -2.15 -1.76 -7.80
N ASP A 106 -3.37 -2.25 -8.06
CA ASP A 106 -4.61 -1.57 -7.70
C ASP A 106 -5.22 -2.25 -6.47
N VAL A 107 -5.21 -1.55 -5.34
CA VAL A 107 -5.61 -2.08 -4.03
C VAL A 107 -6.84 -1.37 -3.53
N LYS A 108 -7.88 -2.13 -3.19
CA LYS A 108 -9.07 -1.63 -2.51
C LYS A 108 -9.08 -2.10 -1.06
N ALA A 109 -9.12 -1.16 -0.13
CA ALA A 109 -9.31 -1.42 1.29
C ALA A 109 -10.68 -0.91 1.76
N ALA A 110 -11.36 -1.72 2.57
CA ALA A 110 -12.57 -1.32 3.28
C ALA A 110 -12.23 -0.94 4.72
N CYS A 111 -12.82 0.13 5.21
CA CYS A 111 -12.79 0.49 6.62
C CYS A 111 -13.85 -0.34 7.36
N VAL A 112 -13.44 -1.09 8.40
CA VAL A 112 -14.32 -1.99 9.14
C VAL A 112 -14.13 -1.83 10.64
N HIS A 113 -15.17 -2.21 11.39
CA HIS A 113 -15.02 -2.45 12.82
C HIS A 113 -14.44 -3.86 13.04
N LEU A 114 -13.25 -3.97 13.64
CA LEU A 114 -12.46 -5.20 13.73
C LEU A 114 -13.18 -6.36 14.44
N ASN A 115 -13.99 -6.08 15.47
CA ASN A 115 -14.71 -7.15 16.16
C ASN A 115 -15.90 -7.72 15.37
N THR A 116 -16.51 -6.92 14.49
CA THR A 116 -17.74 -7.33 13.78
C THR A 116 -17.51 -7.55 12.29
N MET A 117 -16.36 -7.11 11.78
CA MET A 117 -15.99 -7.04 10.35
C MET A 117 -17.02 -6.30 9.49
N LYS A 118 -17.91 -5.50 10.11
CA LYS A 118 -18.89 -4.68 9.41
C LYS A 118 -18.25 -3.40 8.89
N PRO A 119 -18.61 -2.94 7.67
CA PRO A 119 -18.12 -1.66 7.15
C PRO A 119 -18.49 -0.49 8.07
N VAL A 120 -17.53 0.40 8.32
CA VAL A 120 -17.73 1.66 9.02
C VAL A 120 -17.22 2.82 8.18
N ALA A 121 -17.68 4.03 8.48
CA ALA A 121 -17.15 5.21 7.81
C ALA A 121 -15.64 5.35 8.09
N ILE A 122 -14.87 5.79 7.09
CA ILE A 122 -13.50 6.22 7.32
C ILE A 122 -13.55 7.41 8.29
N PRO A 123 -12.78 7.41 9.39
CA PRO A 123 -12.75 8.52 10.33
C PRO A 123 -12.47 9.86 9.64
N GLY A 124 -13.19 10.91 10.04
CA GLY A 124 -13.05 12.26 9.48
C GLY A 124 -11.60 12.76 9.42
N PRO A 125 -10.81 12.62 10.50
CA PRO A 125 -9.39 13.04 10.48
C PRO A 125 -8.56 12.36 9.38
N ILE A 126 -8.84 11.09 9.07
CA ILE A 126 -8.15 10.37 7.98
C ILE A 126 -8.59 10.93 6.62
N ILE A 127 -9.88 11.18 6.42
CA ILE A 127 -10.38 11.76 5.16
C ILE A 127 -9.76 13.15 4.91
N GLU A 128 -9.68 13.98 5.94
CA GLU A 128 -9.15 15.34 5.84
C GLU A 128 -7.69 15.36 5.38
N VAL A 129 -6.83 14.52 5.96
CA VAL A 129 -5.41 14.50 5.59
C VAL A 129 -5.17 13.89 4.22
N ILE A 130 -5.95 12.85 3.84
CA ILE A 130 -5.85 12.27 2.51
C ILE A 130 -6.29 13.28 1.44
N GLY A 131 -7.39 14.01 1.67
CA GLY A 131 -7.91 15.01 0.73
C GLY A 131 -7.01 16.25 0.58
N ARG A 132 -6.11 16.52 1.53
CA ARG A 132 -5.10 17.58 1.42
C ARG A 132 -3.85 17.13 0.67
N GLY A 133 -3.60 15.83 0.58
CA GLY A 133 -2.41 15.24 -0.05
C GLY A 133 -2.63 14.68 -1.47
N SER A 134 -3.87 14.70 -1.97
CA SER A 134 -4.29 14.26 -3.31
C SER A 134 -4.39 15.41 -4.30
#